data_AF-A0A3N6PBQ6-F1
#
_entry.id   AF-A0A3N6PBQ6-F1
#
_cell.length_a   1.000
_cell.length_b   1.000
_cell.length_c   1.000
_cell.angle_alpha   90.00
_cell.angle_beta   90.00
_cell.angle_gamma   90.00
#
_symmetry.space_group_name_H-M   'P 1'
#
loop_
_entity.id
_entity.type
_entity.pdbx_description
1 polymer ?
#
loop_
_entity_poly.entity_id
_entity_poly.type
_entity_poly.pdbx_seq_one_letter_code
_entity_poly.pdbx_strand_id
1 'polypeptide(L)' 'MDENRTVVDILERVRESRRRKRCPDCDAVVSIRGFRGEYRWECVDCDAVGIGYESRSAALKGAQR' A
#
# COMPACT_ATOMS: atom_id res chain seq x y z
N MET A 1 -17.17 -2.77 -28.75
CA MET A 1 -17.09 -2.09 -27.44
C MET A 1 -16.81 -3.18 -26.42
N ASP A 2 -15.56 -3.29 -25.98
CA ASP A 2 -15.05 -4.36 -25.13
C ASP A 2 -14.98 -3.89 -23.68
N GLU A 3 -16.13 -3.81 -23.00
CA GLU A 3 -16.18 -3.52 -21.56
C GLU A 3 -15.35 -4.52 -20.73
N ASN A 4 -15.21 -5.76 -21.24
CA ASN A 4 -14.48 -6.83 -20.58
C ASN A 4 -12.96 -6.60 -20.51
N ARG A 5 -12.36 -5.88 -21.49
CA ARG A 5 -10.92 -5.54 -21.45
C ARG A 5 -10.62 -4.47 -20.39
N THR A 6 -11.57 -3.56 -20.18
CA THR A 6 -11.40 -2.44 -19.23
C THR A 6 -11.41 -2.92 -17.78
N VAL A 7 -12.29 -3.87 -17.42
CA VAL A 7 -12.37 -4.40 -16.06
C VAL A 7 -11.10 -5.16 -15.68
N VAL A 8 -10.57 -5.99 -16.58
CA VAL A 8 -9.31 -6.72 -16.35
C VAL A 8 -8.15 -5.75 -16.16
N ASP A 9 -8.01 -4.72 -17.01
CA ASP A 9 -6.94 -3.71 -16.92
C ASP A 9 -7.00 -2.91 -15.59
N ILE A 10 -8.21 -2.58 -15.14
CA ILE A 10 -8.44 -1.94 -13.83
C ILE A 10 -8.03 -2.87 -12.69
N LEU A 11 -8.41 -4.15 -12.75
CA LEU A 11 -8.05 -5.13 -11.73
C LEU A 11 -6.54 -5.39 -11.70
N GLU A 12 -5.86 -5.40 -12.85
CA GLU A 12 -4.41 -5.51 -12.93
C GLU A 12 -3.70 -4.29 -12.34
N ARG A 13 -4.16 -3.07 -12.65
CA ARG A 13 -3.66 -1.84 -11.99
C ARG A 13 -3.89 -1.82 -10.48
N VAL A 14 -5.04 -2.32 -10.02
CA VAL A 14 -5.34 -2.43 -8.58
C VAL A 14 -4.43 -3.48 -7.94
N ARG A 15 -4.19 -4.62 -8.60
CA ARG A 15 -3.26 -5.65 -8.14
C ARG A 15 -1.81 -5.15 -8.09
N GLU A 16 -1.34 -4.44 -9.11
CA GLU A 16 -0.03 -3.76 -9.08
C GLU A 16 0.07 -2.72 -7.97
N SER A 17 -0.97 -1.90 -7.80
CA SER A 17 -1.02 -0.89 -6.74
C SER A 17 -1.06 -1.51 -5.34
N ARG A 18 -1.66 -2.70 -5.19
CA ARG A 18 -1.62 -3.49 -3.94
C ARG A 18 -0.26 -4.16 -3.73
N ARG A 19 0.38 -4.67 -4.78
CA ARG A 19 1.74 -5.22 -4.71
C ARG A 19 2.78 -4.22 -4.19
N ARG A 20 2.58 -2.92 -4.45
CA ARG A 20 3.42 -1.83 -3.94
C ARG A 20 3.15 -1.46 -2.46
N LYS A 21 2.18 -2.08 -1.81
CA LYS A 21 1.80 -1.78 -0.41
C LYS A 21 1.89 -3.06 0.41
N ARG A 22 3.06 -3.71 0.42
CA ARG A 22 3.26 -4.91 1.23
C ARG A 22 4.01 -4.59 2.51
N CYS A 23 3.69 -5.36 3.54
CA CYS A 23 4.35 -5.34 4.83
C CYS A 23 5.70 -6.07 4.68
N PRO A 24 6.80 -5.53 5.22
CA PRO A 24 8.10 -6.18 5.12
C PRO A 24 8.19 -7.47 5.95
N ASP A 25 7.33 -7.65 6.95
CA ASP A 25 7.38 -8.79 7.86
C ASP A 25 6.57 -10.00 7.38
N CYS A 26 5.40 -9.78 6.77
CA CYS A 26 4.46 -10.85 6.39
C CYS A 26 3.99 -10.78 4.94
N ASP A 27 4.48 -9.83 4.15
CA ASP A 27 4.11 -9.62 2.74
C ASP A 27 2.61 -9.29 2.52
N ALA A 28 1.84 -9.13 3.60
CA ALA A 28 0.43 -8.75 3.59
C ALA A 28 0.25 -7.26 3.23
N VAL A 29 -0.99 -6.85 2.95
CA VAL A 29 -1.28 -5.48 2.50
C VAL A 29 -1.10 -4.48 3.65
N VAL A 30 -0.54 -3.31 3.37
CA VAL A 30 -0.49 -2.18 4.31
C VAL A 30 -1.48 -1.07 3.94
N SER A 31 -2.13 -0.50 4.96
CA SER A 31 -2.87 0.75 4.86
C SER A 31 -1.93 1.91 5.12
N ILE A 32 -2.02 3.00 4.33
CA ILE A 32 -1.22 4.22 4.57
C ILE A 32 -2.18 5.37 4.86
N ARG A 33 -1.93 6.06 5.97
CA ARG A 33 -2.79 7.16 6.46
C ARG A 33 -1.94 8.28 7.04
N GLY A 34 -2.49 9.49 7.06
CA GLY A 34 -1.89 10.62 7.77
C GLY A 34 -2.01 10.45 9.28
N PHE A 35 -0.97 10.80 10.03
CA PHE A 35 -0.90 10.73 11.48
C PHE A 35 -0.09 11.91 12.03
N ARG A 36 -0.74 12.80 12.79
CA ARG A 36 -0.10 13.95 13.46
C ARG A 36 0.76 14.86 12.56
N GLY A 37 0.36 15.05 11.29
CA GLY A 37 1.11 15.86 10.33
C GLY A 37 2.15 15.07 9.52
N GLU A 38 2.34 13.80 9.85
CA GLU A 38 3.19 12.85 9.13
C GLU A 38 2.32 11.77 8.47
N TYR A 39 2.97 10.78 7.88
CA TYR A 39 2.35 9.57 7.34
C TYR A 39 2.80 8.35 8.12
N ARG A 40 1.90 7.37 8.23
CA ARG A 40 2.19 6.04 8.76
C ARG A 40 1.64 4.96 7.82
N TRP A 41 2.27 3.79 7.84
CA TRP A 41 1.69 2.57 7.29
C TRP A 41 1.41 1.56 8.40
N GLU A 42 0.37 0.76 8.23
CA GLU A 42 -0.09 -0.26 9.18
C GLU A 42 -0.46 -1.51 8.40
N CYS A 43 0.09 -2.65 8.80
CA CYS A 43 -0.24 -3.95 8.22
C CYS A 43 -1.65 -4.36 8.62
N VAL A 44 -2.41 -4.90 7.68
CA VAL A 44 -3.78 -5.37 7.95
C VAL A 44 -3.83 -6.77 8.59
N ASP A 45 -2.69 -7.44 8.71
CA ASP A 45 -2.61 -8.85 9.11
C ASP A 45 -1.80 -9.06 10.40
N CYS A 46 -0.58 -8.53 10.47
CA CYS A 46 0.33 -8.74 11.61
C CYS A 46 0.46 -7.53 12.56
N ASP A 47 -0.36 -6.48 12.38
CA ASP A 47 -0.33 -5.23 13.15
C ASP A 47 1.01 -4.46 13.12
N ALA A 48 1.96 -4.86 12.25
CA ALA A 48 3.20 -4.12 12.05
C ALA A 48 2.93 -2.70 11.58
N VAL A 49 3.65 -1.72 12.14
CA VAL A 49 3.43 -0.30 11.88
C VAL A 49 4.76 0.41 11.61
N GLY A 50 4.79 1.24 10.58
CA GLY A 50 5.84 2.21 10.36
C GLY A 50 5.30 3.62 10.49
N ILE A 51 5.98 4.46 11.26
CA ILE A 51 5.63 5.85 11.53
C ILE A 51 6.79 6.79 11.20
N GLY A 52 6.53 8.11 11.18
CA GLY A 52 7.57 9.12 11.02
C GLY A 52 7.91 9.47 9.57
N TYR A 53 6.97 9.28 8.63
CA TYR A 53 7.20 9.54 7.22
C TYR A 53 6.70 10.92 6.81
N GLU A 54 7.56 11.72 6.18
CA GLU A 54 7.23 13.05 5.66
C GLU A 54 6.15 13.03 4.56
N SER A 55 5.97 11.89 3.87
CA SER A 55 5.04 11.76 2.77
C SER A 55 4.47 10.35 2.64
N ARG A 56 3.31 10.22 1.99
CA ARG A 56 2.70 8.92 1.65
C ARG A 56 3.67 8.02 0.87
N SER A 57 4.46 8.61 -0.03
CA SER A 57 5.45 7.87 -0.83
C SER A 57 6.62 7.38 0.01
N ALA A 58 7.07 8.16 1.01
CA ALA A 58 8.08 7.72 1.97
C ALA A 58 7.58 6.55 2.82
N ALA A 59 6.33 6.61 3.31
CA ALA A 59 5.70 5.50 4.02
C ALA A 59 5.60 4.23 3.14
N LEU A 60 5.25 4.40 1.87
CA LEU A 60 5.16 3.30 0.92
C LEU A 60 6.54 2.62 0.67
N LYS A 61 7.61 3.43 0.54
CA LYS A 61 8.98 2.91 0.43
C LYS A 61 9.43 2.20 1.70
N GLY A 62 9.09 2.75 2.87
CA GLY A 62 9.40 2.13 4.16
C GLY A 62 8.75 0.76 4.39
N ALA A 63 7.63 0.50 3.73
CA ALA A 63 6.95 -0.80 3.78
C ALA A 63 7.55 -1.84 2.80
N GLN A 64 8.11 -1.41 1.66
CA GLN A 64 8.66 -2.28 0.60
C GLN A 64 10.14 -2.67 0.81
N ARG A 65 10.59 -2.86 2.06
CA ARG A 65 12.01 -3.14 2.32
C ARG A 65 12.49 -4.43 1.66
#